data_AF-A0A8S8YT64-F1
#
_entry.id   AF-A0A8S8YT64-F1
#
_cell.length_a   1.000
_cell.length_b   1.000
_cell.length_c   1.000
_cell.angle_alpha   90.00
_cell.angle_beta   90.00
_cell.angle_gamma   90.00
#
_symmetry.space_group_name_H-M   'P 1'
#
loop_
_entity.id
_entity.type
_entity.pdbx_description
1 polymer ?
#
loop_
_entity_poly.entity_id
_entity_poly.type
_entity_poly.pdbx_seq_one_letter_code
_entity_poly.pdbx_strand_id
1 'polypeptide(L)'
;MTTPQEVALLDSRKPNQLRQNNSVPVLGVVENMSGYTIRGESEPNSKISIMGPGGVPIECKSDNDGRWEVTLDVFKSGGGEESSKELEVPFLGSLPFDPGIVRGGDDGVHRIIAEPEGETAKAFKSIVEGIVEQLEKGSQRSLRII
;
A
#
# COMPACT_ATOMS: atom_id res chain seq x y z
N MET A 1 -0.32 -10.52 -2.22
CA MET A 1 -0.48 -9.20 -2.85
C MET A 1 -1.90 -9.15 -3.39
N THR A 2 -2.70 -8.19 -2.96
CA THR A 2 -4.07 -7.99 -3.45
C THR A 2 -4.17 -6.63 -4.09
N THR A 3 -4.89 -6.53 -5.21
CA THR A 3 -5.33 -5.25 -5.78
C THR A 3 -6.82 -5.07 -5.46
N PRO A 4 -7.36 -3.84 -5.41
CA PRO A 4 -8.73 -3.63 -4.98
C PRO A 4 -9.74 -3.72 -6.12
N GLN A 5 -9.76 -4.87 -6.79
CA GLN A 5 -10.90 -5.26 -7.60
C GLN A 5 -11.65 -6.38 -6.87
N GLU A 6 -12.98 -6.39 -6.96
CA GLU A 6 -13.85 -7.41 -6.35
C GLU A 6 -13.46 -8.84 -6.80
N VAL A 7 -12.86 -8.95 -7.99
CA VAL A 7 -12.27 -10.19 -8.55
C VAL A 7 -10.95 -10.60 -7.88
N ALA A 8 -10.14 -9.65 -7.41
CA ALA A 8 -8.89 -9.90 -6.71
C ALA A 8 -9.09 -10.24 -5.22
N LEU A 9 -10.17 -9.77 -4.60
CA LEU A 9 -10.62 -10.22 -3.28
C LEU A 9 -11.13 -11.68 -3.30
N LEU A 10 -11.74 -12.12 -4.39
CA LEU A 10 -12.09 -13.54 -4.57
C LEU A 10 -10.84 -14.43 -4.70
N ASP A 11 -9.75 -13.91 -5.27
CA ASP A 11 -8.45 -14.61 -5.32
C ASP A 11 -7.70 -14.55 -3.97
N SER A 12 -7.89 -13.48 -3.18
CA SER A 12 -7.35 -13.36 -1.82
C SER A 12 -8.02 -14.27 -0.77
N ARG A 13 -9.12 -14.95 -1.13
CA ARG A 13 -9.77 -16.00 -0.32
C ARG A 13 -9.22 -17.41 -0.57
N LYS A 14 -8.50 -17.64 -1.69
CA LYS A 14 -7.76 -18.89 -1.94
C LYS A 14 -6.60 -19.20 -0.98
N PRO A 15 -5.97 -18.26 -0.26
CA PRO A 15 -4.93 -18.56 0.73
C PRO A 15 -5.41 -19.47 1.86
N ASN A 16 -6.70 -19.47 2.22
CA ASN A 16 -7.21 -20.43 3.21
C ASN A 16 -7.20 -21.87 2.70
N GLN A 17 -7.42 -22.10 1.41
CA GLN A 17 -7.21 -23.42 0.79
C GLN A 17 -5.72 -23.74 0.58
N LEU A 18 -4.89 -22.74 0.28
CA LEU A 18 -3.45 -22.90 0.10
C LEU A 18 -2.72 -23.21 1.42
N ARG A 19 -3.17 -22.61 2.55
CA ARG A 19 -2.66 -22.90 3.90
C ARG A 19 -2.92 -24.34 4.35
N GLN A 20 -4.03 -24.94 3.91
CA GLN A 20 -4.34 -26.33 4.26
C GLN A 20 -3.50 -27.34 3.48
N ASN A 21 -3.05 -27.00 2.27
CA ASN A 21 -2.33 -27.95 1.39
C ASN A 21 -0.82 -27.73 1.31
N ASN A 22 -0.28 -26.55 1.66
CA ASN A 22 1.16 -26.28 1.68
C ASN A 22 1.58 -25.59 2.99
N SER A 23 2.59 -26.16 3.65
CA SER A 23 3.12 -25.73 4.96
C SER A 23 3.90 -24.40 4.94
N VAL A 24 3.52 -23.43 4.11
CA VAL A 24 4.19 -22.13 4.04
C VAL A 24 3.51 -21.15 5.01
N PRO A 25 4.23 -20.61 6.00
CA PRO A 25 3.67 -19.65 6.94
C PRO A 25 3.33 -18.33 6.23
N VAL A 26 2.13 -17.80 6.49
CA VAL A 26 1.68 -16.48 6.01
C VAL A 26 2.12 -15.43 7.02
N LEU A 27 2.99 -14.50 6.61
CA LEU A 27 3.54 -13.46 7.49
C LEU A 27 2.60 -12.26 7.67
N GLY A 28 1.73 -11.99 6.70
CA GLY A 28 0.79 -10.88 6.75
C GLY A 28 0.23 -10.51 5.38
N VAL A 29 -0.65 -9.50 5.36
CA VAL A 29 -1.25 -8.94 4.15
C VAL A 29 -0.63 -7.58 3.85
N VAL A 30 -0.29 -7.36 2.59
CA VAL A 30 0.10 -6.06 2.02
C VAL A 30 -0.93 -5.70 0.95
N GLU A 31 -1.51 -4.51 1.07
CA GLU A 31 -2.39 -3.94 0.05
C GLU A 31 -1.56 -3.20 -1.00
N ASN A 32 -1.82 -3.44 -2.28
CA ASN A 32 -1.13 -2.72 -3.36
C ASN A 32 -2.06 -1.68 -4.02
N MET A 33 -1.46 -0.63 -4.58
CA MET A 33 -2.13 0.43 -5.35
C MET A 33 -3.17 1.23 -4.56
N SER A 34 -2.84 1.67 -3.34
CA SER A 34 -3.72 2.51 -2.52
C SER A 34 -3.56 4.00 -2.86
N GLY A 35 -4.50 4.55 -3.62
CA GLY A 35 -4.58 5.99 -3.89
C GLY A 35 -3.48 6.57 -4.77
N TYR A 36 -3.73 7.74 -5.36
CA TYR A 36 -2.79 8.49 -6.19
C TYR A 36 -2.74 9.95 -5.77
N THR A 37 -1.58 10.38 -5.28
CA THR A 37 -1.38 11.75 -4.79
C THR A 37 -1.07 12.71 -5.94
N ILE A 38 -1.85 13.79 -6.02
CA ILE A 38 -1.63 14.91 -6.94
C ILE A 38 -1.22 16.13 -6.11
N ARG A 39 -0.20 16.84 -6.60
CA ARG A 39 0.32 18.07 -6.00
C ARG A 39 0.22 19.22 -6.98
N GLY A 40 0.11 20.43 -6.45
CA GLY A 40 0.19 21.64 -7.25
C GLY A 40 0.38 22.88 -6.40
N GLU A 41 0.35 24.02 -7.10
CA GLU A 41 0.48 25.35 -6.49
C GLU A 41 -0.71 26.22 -6.88
N SER A 42 -1.08 27.14 -6.00
CA SER A 42 -2.12 28.15 -6.21
C SER A 42 -1.81 29.39 -5.38
N GLU A 43 -2.69 30.39 -5.40
CA GLU A 43 -2.64 31.45 -4.39
C GLU A 43 -2.75 30.83 -2.98
N PRO A 44 -2.03 31.35 -1.97
CA PRO A 44 -2.10 30.87 -0.59
C PRO A 44 -3.52 30.84 -0.05
N ASN A 45 -3.81 29.83 0.78
CA ASN A 45 -5.12 29.67 1.41
C ASN A 45 -6.31 29.55 0.44
N SER A 46 -6.07 29.18 -0.81
CA SER A 46 -7.12 29.00 -1.81
C SER A 46 -7.81 27.66 -1.68
N LYS A 47 -9.12 27.66 -1.95
CA LYS A 47 -9.89 26.42 -2.09
C LYS A 47 -9.66 25.83 -3.48
N ILE A 48 -9.23 24.58 -3.51
CA ILE A 48 -8.97 23.81 -4.73
C ILE A 48 -10.01 22.71 -4.83
N SER A 49 -10.58 22.54 -6.03
CA SER A 49 -11.53 21.48 -6.33
C SER A 49 -11.03 20.70 -7.54
N ILE A 50 -10.87 19.39 -7.39
CA ILE A 50 -10.36 18.49 -8.40
C ILE A 50 -11.41 17.42 -8.66
N MET A 51 -11.68 17.16 -9.93
CA MET A 51 -12.60 16.09 -10.32
C MET A 51 -11.90 14.74 -10.12
N GLY A 52 -12.37 13.97 -9.14
CA GLY A 52 -11.89 12.62 -8.88
C GLY A 52 -12.52 11.57 -9.81
N PRO A 53 -12.08 10.31 -9.67
CA PRO A 53 -12.68 9.17 -10.36
C PRO A 53 -14.20 9.10 -10.16
N GLY A 54 -14.95 8.78 -11.21
CA GLY A 54 -16.42 8.72 -11.16
C GLY A 54 -17.12 10.08 -11.14
N GLY A 55 -16.39 11.19 -11.32
CA GLY A 55 -16.97 12.54 -11.38
C GLY A 55 -17.30 13.13 -10.02
N VAL A 56 -16.77 12.57 -8.93
CA VAL A 56 -16.94 13.11 -7.57
C VAL A 56 -15.88 14.19 -7.34
N PRO A 57 -16.26 15.43 -6.98
CA PRO A 57 -15.30 16.48 -6.67
C PRO A 57 -14.62 16.21 -5.32
N ILE A 58 -13.30 16.39 -5.29
CA ILE A 58 -12.49 16.33 -4.08
C ILE A 58 -11.95 17.73 -3.83
N GLU A 59 -12.12 18.20 -2.60
CA GLU A 59 -11.74 19.56 -2.21
C GLU A 59 -10.53 19.53 -1.28
N CYS A 60 -9.56 20.40 -1.55
CA CYS A 60 -8.45 20.66 -0.65
C CYS A 60 -8.18 22.16 -0.56
N LYS A 61 -7.29 22.57 0.34
CA LYS A 61 -6.89 23.96 0.50
C LYS A 61 -5.39 24.06 0.39
N SER A 62 -4.89 25.08 -0.31
CA SER A 62 -3.47 25.38 -0.31
C SER A 62 -3.01 25.91 1.04
N ASP A 63 -1.75 25.60 1.37
CA ASP A 63 -1.09 26.10 2.55
C ASP A 63 -0.74 27.60 2.43
N ASN A 64 -0.02 28.12 3.43
CA ASN A 64 0.41 29.53 3.45
C ASN A 64 1.43 29.87 2.35
N ASP A 65 2.07 28.86 1.76
CA ASP A 65 3.02 29.01 0.66
C ASP A 65 2.36 28.73 -0.70
N GLY A 66 1.04 28.46 -0.73
CA GLY A 66 0.30 28.16 -1.95
C GLY A 66 0.41 26.71 -2.41
N ARG A 67 1.08 25.82 -1.67
CA ARG A 67 1.22 24.40 -2.02
C ARG A 67 0.00 23.62 -1.56
N TRP A 68 -0.47 22.69 -2.39
CA TRP A 68 -1.57 21.79 -2.03
C TRP A 68 -1.28 20.37 -2.48
N GLU A 69 -1.92 19.43 -1.80
CA GLU A 69 -1.86 18.00 -2.09
C GLU A 69 -3.25 17.39 -1.91
N VAL A 70 -3.62 16.50 -2.82
CA VAL A 70 -4.83 15.70 -2.72
C VAL A 70 -4.52 14.25 -3.08
N THR A 71 -5.06 13.30 -2.32
CA THR A 71 -4.94 11.87 -2.64
C THR A 71 -6.25 11.40 -3.27
N LEU A 72 -6.17 10.92 -4.51
CA LEU A 72 -7.29 10.32 -5.22
C LEU A 72 -7.40 8.85 -4.87
N ASP A 73 -8.56 8.37 -4.42
CA ASP A 73 -8.84 6.93 -4.33
C ASP A 73 -9.13 6.37 -5.74
N VAL A 74 -8.09 6.13 -6.52
CA VAL A 74 -8.18 5.54 -7.88
C VAL A 74 -8.65 4.08 -7.81
N PHE A 75 -8.36 3.39 -6.71
CA PHE A 75 -8.80 2.04 -6.41
C PHE A 75 -9.43 2.01 -5.01
N LYS A 76 -10.39 1.11 -4.77
CA LYS A 76 -11.08 0.97 -3.48
C LYS A 76 -10.07 0.61 -2.37
N SER A 77 -9.72 1.50 -1.47
CA SER A 77 -8.75 1.22 -0.41
C SER A 77 -9.36 0.41 0.76
N GLY A 78 -8.52 -0.28 1.54
CA GLY A 78 -8.90 -0.95 2.80
C GLY A 78 -9.33 -2.42 2.68
N GLY A 79 -9.46 -2.97 1.47
CA GLY A 79 -9.81 -4.38 1.28
C GLY A 79 -8.73 -5.34 1.79
N GLY A 80 -7.47 -4.93 1.76
CA GLY A 80 -6.34 -5.67 2.33
C GLY A 80 -6.37 -5.72 3.86
N GLU A 81 -6.75 -4.63 4.53
CA GLU A 81 -6.88 -4.59 5.99
C GLU A 81 -8.10 -5.39 6.46
N GLU A 82 -9.22 -5.32 5.74
CA GLU A 82 -10.38 -6.18 6.00
C GLU A 82 -10.02 -7.66 5.83
N SER A 83 -9.35 -8.00 4.72
CA SER A 83 -8.87 -9.37 4.45
C SER A 83 -7.90 -9.86 5.53
N SER A 84 -7.03 -9.00 6.07
CA SER A 84 -6.07 -9.42 7.11
C SER A 84 -6.80 -9.79 8.41
N LYS A 85 -7.89 -9.09 8.75
CA LYS A 85 -8.76 -9.40 9.88
C LYS A 85 -9.50 -10.72 9.66
N GLU A 86 -10.07 -10.94 8.47
CA GLU A 86 -10.72 -12.22 8.13
C GLU A 86 -9.76 -13.41 8.19
N LEU A 87 -8.51 -13.20 7.79
CA LEU A 87 -7.47 -14.24 7.70
C LEU A 87 -6.67 -14.42 8.99
N GLU A 88 -6.97 -13.65 10.04
CA GLU A 88 -6.26 -13.59 11.33
C GLU A 88 -4.73 -13.46 11.16
N VAL A 89 -4.30 -12.60 10.24
CA VAL A 89 -2.88 -12.32 9.99
C VAL A 89 -2.61 -10.81 10.09
N PRO A 90 -1.37 -10.42 10.40
CA PRO A 90 -1.01 -9.01 10.48
C PRO A 90 -1.28 -8.26 9.17
N PHE A 91 -1.78 -7.04 9.28
CA PHE A 91 -1.72 -6.07 8.19
C PHE A 91 -0.34 -5.40 8.22
N LEU A 92 0.41 -5.52 7.14
CA LEU A 92 1.79 -5.02 7.05
C LEU A 92 1.86 -3.62 6.43
N GLY A 93 0.77 -3.14 5.84
CA GLY A 93 0.66 -1.81 5.26
C GLY A 93 0.11 -1.82 3.83
N SER A 94 -0.01 -0.62 3.26
CA SER A 94 -0.41 -0.40 1.88
C SER A 94 0.67 0.31 1.07
N LEU A 95 0.79 -0.03 -0.21
CA LEU A 95 1.67 0.65 -1.15
C LEU A 95 0.85 1.62 -2.01
N PRO A 96 1.24 2.91 -2.10
CA PRO A 96 0.54 3.87 -2.93
C PRO A 96 0.67 3.54 -4.43
N PHE A 97 -0.25 4.04 -5.25
CA PHE A 97 -0.08 3.98 -6.69
C PHE A 97 1.02 4.94 -7.14
N ASP A 98 2.11 4.40 -7.66
CA ASP A 98 3.25 5.19 -8.14
C ASP A 98 3.62 4.77 -9.57
N PRO A 99 3.24 5.58 -10.58
CA PRO A 99 3.59 5.33 -11.99
C PRO A 99 5.10 5.24 -12.23
N GLY A 100 5.92 5.84 -11.37
CA GLY A 100 7.38 5.80 -11.44
C GLY A 100 7.96 4.42 -11.16
N ILE A 101 7.25 3.54 -10.44
CA ILE A 101 7.67 2.14 -10.24
C ILE A 101 7.65 1.39 -11.57
N VAL A 102 6.61 1.59 -12.39
CA VAL A 102 6.44 0.89 -13.67
C VAL A 102 7.52 1.33 -14.66
N ARG A 103 7.83 2.63 -14.71
CA ARG A 103 8.88 3.16 -15.60
C ARG A 103 10.31 2.79 -15.17
N GLY A 104 10.56 2.72 -13.86
CA GLY A 104 11.88 2.32 -13.33
C GLY A 104 12.27 0.87 -13.63
N GLY A 105 11.30 0.01 -13.97
CA GLY A 105 11.58 -1.35 -14.46
C GLY A 105 12.29 -1.38 -15.82
N ASP A 106 12.02 -0.40 -16.69
CA ASP A 106 12.60 -0.31 -18.03
C ASP A 106 13.98 0.38 -18.02
N ASP A 107 14.19 1.35 -17.11
CA ASP A 107 15.44 2.13 -17.01
C ASP A 107 16.47 1.54 -16.02
N GLY A 108 16.15 0.43 -15.36
CA GLY A 108 17.07 -0.27 -14.44
C GLY A 108 17.33 0.42 -13.10
N VAL A 109 16.70 1.56 -12.82
CA VAL A 109 16.80 2.27 -11.53
C VAL A 109 15.43 2.28 -10.85
N HIS A 110 15.31 1.44 -9.83
CA HIS A 110 14.07 1.32 -9.07
C HIS A 110 13.71 2.62 -8.35
N ARG A 111 12.44 3.04 -8.40
CA ARG A 111 11.94 4.30 -7.81
C ARG A 111 12.30 4.49 -6.33
N ILE A 112 12.31 3.40 -5.57
CA ILE A 112 12.73 3.35 -4.16
C ILE A 112 14.18 3.82 -3.96
N ILE A 113 15.06 3.52 -4.92
CA ILE A 113 16.47 3.93 -4.90
C ILE A 113 16.63 5.35 -5.45
N ALA A 114 15.86 5.70 -6.48
CA ALA A 114 15.90 7.01 -7.12
C ALA A 114 15.33 8.13 -6.22
N GLU A 115 14.27 7.84 -5.47
CA GLU A 115 13.59 8.79 -4.58
C GLU A 115 13.33 8.16 -3.20
N PRO A 116 14.37 8.03 -2.37
CA PRO A 116 14.27 7.39 -1.05
C PRO A 116 13.34 8.13 -0.07
N GLU A 117 13.12 9.43 -0.30
CA GLU A 117 12.20 10.26 0.49
C GLU A 117 10.77 10.28 -0.04
N GLY A 118 10.51 9.62 -1.17
CA GLY A 118 9.18 9.49 -1.76
C GLY A 118 8.25 8.63 -0.89
N GLU A 119 6.95 8.86 -1.03
CA GLU A 119 5.91 8.16 -0.26
C GLU A 119 5.97 6.64 -0.44
N THR A 120 6.19 6.19 -1.68
CA THR A 120 6.42 4.78 -2.02
C THR A 120 7.59 4.17 -1.27
N ALA A 121 8.73 4.87 -1.21
CA ALA A 121 9.92 4.36 -0.55
C ALA A 121 9.70 4.25 0.97
N LYS A 122 9.04 5.25 1.57
CA LYS A 122 8.66 5.24 2.99
C LYS A 122 7.67 4.11 3.31
N ALA A 123 6.62 3.95 2.50
CA ALA A 123 5.65 2.86 2.66
C ALA A 123 6.30 1.48 2.53
N PHE A 124 7.15 1.30 1.51
CA PHE A 124 7.90 0.06 1.31
C PHE A 124 8.82 -0.25 2.50
N LYS A 125 9.55 0.76 3.01
CA LYS A 125 10.40 0.59 4.19
C LYS A 125 9.61 0.12 5.40
N SER A 126 8.46 0.73 5.68
CA SER A 126 7.58 0.33 6.79
C SER A 126 7.08 -1.11 6.64
N ILE A 127 6.73 -1.54 5.43
CA ILE A 127 6.31 -2.93 5.16
C ILE A 127 7.48 -3.90 5.40
N VAL A 128 8.69 -3.56 4.94
CA VAL A 128 9.89 -4.38 5.16
C VAL A 128 10.21 -4.52 6.64
N GLU A 129 10.13 -3.43 7.41
CA GLU A 129 10.29 -3.45 8.87
C GLU A 129 9.27 -4.39 9.52
N GLY A 130 7.99 -4.31 9.11
CA GLY A 130 6.95 -5.23 9.56
C GLY A 130 7.23 -6.70 9.22
N ILE A 131 7.77 -6.99 8.04
CA ILE A 131 8.18 -8.34 7.65
C ILE A 131 9.32 -8.86 8.53
N VAL A 132 10.35 -8.04 8.76
CA VAL A 132 11.51 -8.40 9.59
C VAL A 132 11.06 -8.72 11.01
N GLU A 133 10.20 -7.90 11.60
CA GLU A 133 9.64 -8.17 12.93
C GLU A 133 8.88 -9.51 13.00
N GLN A 134 8.11 -9.86 11.96
CA GLN A 134 7.38 -11.13 11.93
C GLN A 134 8.33 -12.33 11.82
N LEU A 135 9.42 -12.19 11.05
CA LEU A 135 10.45 -13.22 10.93
C LEU A 135 11.21 -13.43 12.25
N GLU A 136 11.55 -12.34 12.95
CA GLU A 136 12.20 -12.40 14.27
C GLU A 136 11.29 -13.07 15.32
N LYS A 137 10.00 -12.73 15.34
CA LYS A 137 8.98 -13.38 16.20
C LYS A 137 8.82 -14.87 15.86
N GLY A 138 8.92 -15.24 14.58
CA GLY A 138 8.87 -16.64 14.12
C GLY A 138 10.11 -17.46 14.50
N SER A 139 11.29 -16.83 14.55
CA SER A 139 12.55 -17.50 14.89
C SER A 139 12.61 -17.99 16.35
N GLN A 140 11.87 -17.36 17.27
CA GLN A 140 11.75 -17.85 18.66
C GLN A 140 10.94 -19.15 18.82
N ARG A 141 10.24 -19.63 17.78
CA ARG A 141 9.41 -20.85 17.88
C ARG A 141 10.12 -22.17 17.62
N SER A 142 11.42 -22.19 17.30
CA SER A 142 12.18 -23.43 17.16
C SER A 142 13.25 -23.57 18.24
N LEU A 143 12.91 -24.25 19.34
CA LEU A 143 13.75 -25.21 20.07
C LEU A 143 12.97 -25.66 21.33
N ARG A 144 12.18 -26.72 21.18
CA ARG A 144 11.96 -27.66 22.29
C ARG A 144 12.71 -28.93 21.92
N ILE A 145 13.86 -29.12 22.55
CA ILE A 145 14.44 -30.45 22.70
C ILE A 145 13.54 -31.13 23.74
N ILE A 146 12.85 -32.19 23.32
CA ILE A 146 12.28 -33.20 24.22
C ILE A 146 13.20 -34.40 24.14
#